data_AF-A0A9W7SXL3-F1
#
_entry.id   AF-A0A9W7SXL3-F1
#
_cell.length_a   1.000
_cell.length_b   1.000
_cell.length_c   1.000
_cell.angle_alpha   90.00
_cell.angle_beta   90.00
_cell.angle_gamma   90.00
#
_symmetry.space_group_name_H-M   'P 1'
#
loop_
_entity.id
_entity.type
_entity.pdbx_description
1 polymer ?
#
loop_
_entity_poly.entity_id
_entity_poly.type
_entity_poly.pdbx_seq_one_letter_code
_entity_poly.pdbx_strand_id
1 'polypeptide(L)' 'MPEEMGGVVDDGLRVYGTKNVRVVDAGVIPIIARGNVIKAVHAIAEKASTIIKYDIGIGSQRG' A
#
# COMPACT_ATOMS: atom_id res chain seq x y z
N MET A 1 5.43 3.51 7.13
CA MET A 1 6.20 4.32 8.11
C MET A 1 6.30 5.72 7.55
N PRO A 2 6.40 6.75 8.41
CA PRO A 2 6.64 8.12 7.96
C PRO A 2 7.99 8.26 7.24
N GLU A 3 8.09 9.23 6.31
CA GLU A 3 9.30 9.50 5.52
C GLU A 3 10.47 9.91 6.44
N GLU A 4 10.20 10.73 7.45
CA GLU A 4 11.19 11.18 8.44
C GLU A 4 11.78 10.05 9.29
N MET A 5 11.13 8.88 9.32
CA MET A 5 11.62 7.67 9.97
C MET A 5 12.27 6.68 8.99
N GLY A 6 12.52 7.10 7.74
CA GLY A 6 13.07 6.25 6.68
C GLY A 6 12.04 5.43 5.91
N GLY A 7 10.74 5.78 6.01
CA GLY A 7 9.70 5.19 5.18
C GLY A 7 9.88 5.53 3.69
N VAL A 8 9.46 4.62 2.80
CA VAL A 8 9.63 4.77 1.33
C VAL A 8 8.31 5.06 0.61
N VAL A 9 7.17 4.68 1.22
CA VAL A 9 5.84 4.88 0.65
C VAL A 9 4.88 5.51 1.65
N ASP A 10 3.91 6.28 1.14
CA ASP A 10 2.78 6.83 1.89
C ASP A 10 1.68 5.76 2.16
N ASP A 11 0.61 6.15 2.87
CA ASP A 11 -0.54 5.27 3.17
C ASP A 11 -1.32 4.83 1.91
N GLY A 12 -1.14 5.53 0.80
CA GLY A 12 -1.65 5.19 -0.52
C GLY A 12 -0.69 4.32 -1.35
N LEU A 13 0.39 3.82 -0.74
CA LEU A 13 1.46 3.03 -1.34
C LEU A 13 2.24 3.78 -2.44
N ARG A 14 2.17 5.12 -2.48
CA ARG A 14 2.91 5.94 -3.44
C ARG A 14 4.32 6.16 -2.93
N VAL A 15 5.29 6.05 -3.83
CA VAL A 15 6.70 6.29 -3.48
C VAL A 15 6.89 7.79 -3.24
N TYR A 16 7.48 8.14 -2.09
CA TYR A 16 7.79 9.54 -1.76
C TYR A 16 8.65 10.19 -2.86
N GLY A 17 8.39 11.47 -3.15
CA GLY A 17 9.05 12.20 -4.24
C GLY A 17 8.59 11.85 -5.66
N THR A 18 7.64 10.93 -5.83
CA THR A 18 7.08 10.57 -7.14
C THR A 18 5.60 10.92 -7.24
N LYS A 19 5.06 11.00 -8.47
CA LYS A 19 3.65 11.38 -8.70
C LYS A 19 2.73 10.20 -9.01
N ASN A 20 3.23 9.15 -9.65
CA ASN A 20 2.39 8.04 -10.14
C ASN A 20 3.09 6.68 -10.08
N VAL A 21 4.02 6.51 -9.13
CA VAL A 21 4.68 5.23 -8.89
C VAL A 21 4.21 4.69 -7.55
N ARG A 22 3.81 3.41 -7.54
CA ARG A 22 3.38 2.70 -6.33
C ARG A 22 4.13 1.39 -6.20
N VAL A 23 4.41 0.97 -4.98
CA VAL A 23 5.00 -0.35 -4.68
C VAL A 23 4.00 -1.16 -3.87
N VAL A 24 3.74 -2.38 -4.31
CA VAL A 24 2.83 -3.32 -3.64
C VAL A 24 3.55 -4.65 -3.49
N ASP A 25 4.21 -4.82 -2.35
CA ASP A 25 5.06 -5.99 -2.05
C ASP A 25 5.14 -6.21 -0.53
N ALA A 26 5.67 -7.36 -0.09
CA ALA A 26 5.95 -7.63 1.32
C ALA A 26 6.85 -6.55 1.96
N GLY A 27 7.77 -5.94 1.21
CA GLY A 27 8.66 -4.89 1.70
C GLY A 27 7.96 -3.61 2.18
N VAL A 28 6.70 -3.38 1.82
CA VAL A 28 5.95 -2.20 2.29
C VAL A 28 5.36 -2.38 3.69
N ILE A 29 5.40 -3.60 4.23
CA ILE A 29 4.91 -3.93 5.58
C ILE A 29 5.93 -3.41 6.60
N PRO A 30 5.60 -2.38 7.41
CA PRO A 30 6.55 -1.78 8.34
C PRO A 30 7.08 -2.75 9.39
N ILE A 31 6.18 -3.60 9.88
CA ILE A 31 6.45 -4.58 10.93
C ILE A 31 5.70 -5.85 10.54
N ILE A 32 6.44 -6.92 10.26
CA ILE A 32 5.85 -8.21 9.88
C ILE A 32 5.25 -8.84 11.14
N ALA A 33 3.93 -9.01 11.15
CA ALA A 33 3.23 -9.74 12.20
C ALA A 33 3.62 -11.23 12.17
N ARG A 34 3.62 -11.89 13.34
CA ARG A 34 3.80 -13.35 13.41
C ARG A 34 2.67 -14.05 12.66
N GLY A 35 3.01 -14.87 11.66
CA GLY A 35 2.04 -15.61 10.86
C GLY A 35 2.51 -15.84 9.42
N ASN A 36 1.59 -16.29 8.56
CA ASN A 36 1.88 -16.49 7.15
C ASN A 36 1.92 -15.15 6.40
N VAL A 37 3.10 -14.74 5.96
CA VAL A 37 3.34 -13.48 5.23
C VAL A 37 2.53 -13.40 3.92
N ILE A 38 2.24 -14.53 3.27
CA ILE A 38 1.46 -14.57 2.04
C ILE A 38 0.06 -14.00 2.29
N LYS A 39 -0.57 -14.31 3.43
CA LYS A 39 -1.89 -13.75 3.77
C LYS A 39 -1.85 -12.23 3.90
N ALA A 40 -0.80 -11.69 4.52
CA ALA A 40 -0.63 -10.25 4.67
C ALA A 40 -0.40 -9.56 3.31
N VAL A 41 0.44 -10.16 2.45
CA VAL A 41 0.69 -9.65 1.10
C VAL A 41 -0.59 -9.64 0.25
N HIS A 42 -1.38 -10.72 0.30
CA HIS A 42 -2.68 -10.78 -0.40
C HIS A 42 -3.64 -9.69 0.08
N ALA A 43 -3.78 -9.50 1.40
CA ALA A 43 -4.66 -8.46 1.95
C ALA A 43 -4.22 -7.04 1.53
N ILE A 44 -2.91 -6.79 1.49
CA ILE A 44 -2.37 -5.50 1.03
C ILE A 44 -2.63 -5.31 -0.47
N ALA A 45 -2.48 -6.35 -1.29
CA ALA A 45 -2.77 -6.29 -2.72
C ALA A 45 -4.26 -5.96 -2.98
N GLU A 46 -5.18 -6.56 -2.22
CA GLU A 46 -6.62 -6.24 -2.29
C GLU A 46 -6.90 -4.78 -1.91
N LYS A 47 -6.30 -4.30 -0.81
CA LYS A 47 -6.43 -2.90 -0.39
C LYS A 47 -5.84 -1.94 -1.44
N ALA A 48 -4.68 -2.28 -2.00
CA ALA A 48 -4.03 -1.50 -3.05
C ALA A 48 -4.90 -1.39 -4.30
N SER A 49 -5.56 -2.47 -4.72
CA SER A 49 -6.52 -2.46 -5.83
C SER A 49 -7.64 -1.45 -5.59
N THR A 50 -8.18 -1.42 -4.37
CA THR A 50 -9.24 -0.48 -3.97
C THR A 50 -8.76 0.96 -4.01
N ILE A 51 -7.59 1.25 -3.43
CA ILE A 51 -6.98 2.59 -3.43
C ILE A 51 -6.76 3.07 -4.87
N ILE A 52 -6.14 2.24 -5.71
CA ILE A 52 -5.83 2.61 -7.10
C ILE A 52 -7.11 2.86 -7.90
N LYS A 53 -8.13 2.00 -7.75
CA LYS A 53 -9.43 2.19 -8.41
C LYS A 53 -10.10 3.49 -7.99
N TYR A 54 -10.03 3.84 -6.70
CA TYR A 54 -10.57 5.09 -6.18
C TYR A 54 -9.82 6.30 -6.77
N ASP A 55 -8.48 6.27 -6.74
CA ASP A 55 -7.64 7.36 -7.27
C ASP A 55 -7.86 7.63 -8.77
N ILE A 56 -8.15 6.59 -9.57
CA ILE A 56 -8.40 6.74 -11.01
C ILE A 56 -9.90 6.89 -11.35
N GLY A 57 -10.77 7.03 -10.34
CA GLY A 57 -12.19 7.32 -10.54
C GLY A 57 -13.05 6.14 -11.02
N ILE A 58 -12.56 4.91 -10.93
CA ILE A 58 -13.32 3.69 -11.32
C ILE A 58 -13.83 2.87 -10.13
N GLY A 59 -13.46 3.25 -8.90
CA GLY A 59 -13.88 2.60 -7.66
C GLY A 59 -15.07 3.28 -7.00
N SER A 60 -16.05 2.50 -6.54
CA SER A 60 -17.13 2.98 -5.67
C SER A 60 -16.65 3.00 -4.21
N GLN A 61 -16.91 4.09 -3.48
CA GLN A 61 -16.76 4.11 -2.01
C GLN A 61 -17.79 3.15 -1.41
N ARG A 62 -17.37 1.93 -1.06
CA ARG A 62 -18.18 1.05 -0.21
C ARG A 62 -17.68 1.22 1.21
N GLY A 63 -18.47 1.94 1.99
CA GLY A 63 -18.39 1.96 3.45
C GLY A 63 -18.95 0.67 4.04
#